data_AF-A0A8J4UJU9-F1
#
_entry.id   AF-A0A8J4UJU9-F1
#
_cell.length_a   1.000
_cell.length_b   1.000
_cell.length_c   1.000
_cell.angle_alpha   90.00
_cell.angle_beta   90.00
_cell.angle_gamma   90.00
#
_symmetry.space_group_name_H-M   'P 1'
#
loop_
_entity.id
_entity.type
_entity.pdbx_description
1 polymer ?
#
loop_
_entity_poly.entity_id
_entity_poly.type
_entity_poly.pdbx_seq_one_letter_code
_entity_poly.pdbx_strand_id
1 'polypeptide(L)' 'ESPYVMLKKNHKELTGNDRYEGYCVELAAEISKHVGYNYTLELVPDGKYGARDPDTKMWNGMVGELVYG' A
#
# COMPACT_ATOMS: atom_id res chain seq x y z
N GLU A 1 4.69 5.50 -9.82
CA GLU A 1 4.59 5.16 -8.39
C GLU A 1 5.61 5.91 -7.54
N SER A 2 6.84 6.17 -8.00
CA SER A 2 7.63 7.28 -7.48
C SER A 2 6.92 8.63 -7.73
N PRO A 3 6.98 9.60 -6.80
CA PRO A 3 7.64 9.59 -5.49
C PRO A 3 6.71 9.17 -4.32
N TYR A 4 5.62 8.45 -4.58
CA TYR A 4 4.56 8.18 -3.59
C TYR A 4 4.91 7.02 -2.64
N VAL A 5 5.30 5.87 -3.17
CA VAL A 5 5.76 4.70 -2.38
C VAL A 5 6.90 4.03 -3.14
N MET A 6 8.02 3.82 -2.46
CA MET A 6 9.26 3.26 -3.02
C MET A 6 9.95 2.40 -1.96
N LEU A 7 10.76 1.43 -2.39
CA LEU A 7 11.67 0.73 -1.49
C LEU A 7 12.91 1.59 -1.23
N LYS A 8 13.32 1.68 0.04
CA LYS A 8 14.61 2.31 0.41
C LYS A 8 15.77 1.55 -0.22
N LYS A 9 16.88 2.22 -0.49
CA LYS A 9 18.08 1.59 -1.08
C LYS A 9 18.59 0.39 -0.28
N ASN A 10 18.55 0.46 1.05
CA ASN A 10 18.94 -0.60 1.96
C ASN A 10 17.74 -1.40 2.50
N HIS A 11 16.62 -1.47 1.78
CA HIS A 11 15.40 -2.15 2.23
C HIS A 11 15.60 -3.62 2.64
N LYS A 12 16.65 -4.29 2.15
CA LYS A 12 17.01 -5.67 2.52
C LYS A 12 17.51 -5.80 3.96
N GLU A 13 18.01 -4.72 4.53
CA GLU A 13 18.49 -4.63 5.93
C GLU A 13 17.40 -4.16 6.89
N LEU A 14 16.25 -3.72 6.35
CA LEU A 14 15.13 -3.15 7.09
C LEU A 14 13.97 -4.15 7.14
N THR A 15 13.08 -3.99 8.11
CA THR A 15 11.91 -4.87 8.29
C THR A 15 10.62 -4.06 8.38
N GLY A 16 9.47 -4.71 8.11
CA GLY A 16 8.16 -4.06 8.18
C GLY A 16 8.05 -2.81 7.30
N ASN A 17 7.50 -1.74 7.88
CA ASN A 17 7.25 -0.46 7.21
C ASN A 17 8.53 0.31 6.91
N ASP A 18 9.62 0.07 7.66
CA ASP A 18 10.88 0.82 7.51
C ASP A 18 11.52 0.62 6.15
N ARG A 19 11.15 -0.46 5.45
CA ARG A 19 11.60 -0.78 4.09
C ARG A 19 11.13 0.21 3.04
N TYR A 20 10.07 0.98 3.32
CA TYR A 20 9.43 1.87 2.35
C TYR A 20 9.73 3.34 2.63
N GLU A 21 9.75 4.15 1.57
CA GLU A 21 9.88 5.61 1.62
C GLU A 21 9.00 6.27 0.54
N GLY A 22 8.67 7.54 0.73
CA GLY A 22 7.88 8.32 -0.22
C GLY A 22 6.72 9.07 0.45
N TYR A 23 6.06 9.91 -0.33
CA TYR A 23 5.03 10.82 0.16
C TYR A 23 3.88 10.10 0.91
N CYS A 24 3.37 9.00 0.37
CA CYS A 24 2.26 8.27 1.00
C CYS A 24 2.71 7.51 2.26
N VAL A 25 3.99 7.16 2.38
CA VAL A 25 4.56 6.52 3.57
C VAL A 25 4.57 7.51 4.74
N GLU A 26 5.03 8.75 4.48
CA GLU A 26 5.02 9.84 5.47
C GLU A 26 3.60 10.23 5.86
N LEU A 27 2.70 10.35 4.88
CA LEU A 27 1.29 10.66 5.13
C LEU A 27 0.62 9.58 6.00
N ALA A 28 0.85 8.30 5.71
CA ALA A 28 0.29 7.21 6.52
C ALA A 28 0.80 7.25 7.97
N ALA A 29 2.07 7.60 8.18
CA ALA A 29 2.64 7.76 9.51
C ALA A 29 1.99 8.91 10.29
N GLU A 30 1.76 10.06 9.65
CA GLU A 30 1.10 11.21 10.29
C GLU A 30 -0.38 10.92 10.61
N ILE A 31 -1.10 10.21 9.73
CA ILE A 31 -2.48 9.78 10.01
C ILE A 31 -2.50 8.81 11.19
N SER A 32 -1.63 7.80 11.20
CA SER A 32 -1.51 6.83 12.29
C SER A 32 -1.18 7.51 13.62
N LYS A 33 -0.27 8.48 13.62
CA LYS A 33 0.07 9.28 14.81
C LYS A 33 -1.09 10.14 15.29
N HIS A 34 -1.86 10.74 14.38
CA HIS A 34 -3.01 11.58 14.73
C HIS A 34 -4.18 10.75 15.30
N VAL A 35 -4.46 9.59 14.71
CA VAL A 35 -5.62 8.75 15.07
C VAL A 35 -5.29 7.74 16.18
N GLY A 36 -4.04 7.29 16.28
CA GLY A 36 -3.57 6.35 17.32
C GLY A 36 -3.75 4.87 16.97
N TYR A 37 -3.54 4.46 15.72
CA TYR A 37 -3.59 3.05 15.30
C TYR A 37 -2.22 2.54 14.78
N ASN A 38 -1.99 1.24 14.89
CA ASN A 38 -0.85 0.56 14.25
C ASN A 38 -1.23 0.10 12.84
N TYR A 39 -0.28 0.12 11.90
CA TYR A 39 -0.50 -0.30 10.52
C TYR A 39 0.72 -1.02 9.94
N THR A 40 0.47 -1.85 8.92
CA THR A 40 1.52 -2.46 8.10
C THR A 40 1.32 -2.00 6.66
N LEU A 41 2.40 -1.63 5.99
CA LEU A 41 2.41 -1.33 4.57
C LEU A 41 2.55 -2.62 3.78
N GLU A 42 1.54 -2.91 2.96
CA GLU A 42 1.55 -4.03 2.02
C GLU A 42 1.37 -3.52 0.59
N LEU A 43 2.12 -4.12 -0.33
CA LEU A 43 1.97 -3.85 -1.76
C LEU A 43 0.89 -4.77 -2.30
N VAL A 44 0.01 -4.23 -3.14
CA VAL A 44 -0.99 -5.02 -3.83
C VAL A 44 -0.32 -6.13 -4.66
N PRO A 45 -0.72 -7.41 -4.51
CA PRO A 45 -0.01 -8.52 -5.13
C PRO A 45 0.07 -8.47 -6.66
N ASP A 46 -0.98 -7.96 -7.30
CA ASP A 46 -1.09 -7.89 -8.77
C ASP A 46 -0.57 -6.58 -9.37
N GLY A 47 -0.12 -5.62 -8.55
CA GLY A 47 0.40 -4.32 -8.96
C GLY A 47 -0.62 -3.39 -9.63
N LYS A 48 -1.93 -3.63 -9.49
CA LYS A 48 -2.98 -2.84 -10.15
C LYS A 48 -3.70 -1.90 -9.18
N TYR A 49 -4.15 -0.77 -9.70
CA TYR A 49 -5.04 0.14 -8.95
C TYR A 49 -6.39 -0.53 -8.66
N GLY A 50 -7.01 -1.06 -9.71
CA GLY A 50 -8.26 -1.80 -9.63
C GLY A 50 -9.17 -1.53 -10.82
N ALA A 51 -9.71 -2.62 -11.36
CA ALA A 51 -10.65 -2.62 -12.46
C ALA A 51 -11.70 -3.70 -12.22
N ARG A 52 -12.92 -3.44 -12.67
CA ARG A 52 -14.03 -4.40 -12.57
C ARG A 52 -14.07 -5.24 -13.84
N ASP A 53 -13.93 -6.54 -13.66
CA ASP A 53 -14.10 -7.50 -14.73
C ASP A 53 -15.55 -7.46 -15.25
N PRO A 54 -15.78 -7.32 -16.57
CA PRO A 54 -17.11 -7.12 -17.12
C PRO A 54 -17.99 -8.38 -17.06
N ASP A 55 -17.40 -9.57 -17.00
CA ASP A 55 -18.13 -10.84 -17.05
C ASP A 55 -18.43 -11.36 -15.64
N THR A 56 -17.38 -11.50 -14.83
CA THR A 56 -17.45 -11.98 -13.44
C THR A 56 -17.91 -10.89 -12.47
N LYS A 57 -17.87 -9.61 -12.89
CA LYS A 57 -18.17 -8.43 -12.05
C LYS A 57 -17.24 -8.25 -10.85
N MET A 58 -16.13 -8.98 -10.79
CA MET A 58 -15.14 -8.92 -9.71
C MET A 58 -14.18 -7.75 -9.85
N TRP A 59 -13.72 -7.20 -8.73
CA TRP A 59 -12.67 -6.18 -8.68
C TRP A 59 -11.28 -6.81 -8.48
N ASN A 60 -10.27 -6.31 -9.18
CA ASN A 60 -8.86 -6.62 -8.92
C ASN A 60 -8.13 -5.42 -8.29
N GLY A 61 -6.81 -5.52 -8.12
CA GLY A 61 -5.98 -4.44 -7.61
C GLY A 61 -6.33 -3.99 -6.19
N MET A 62 -5.88 -2.80 -5.83
CA MET A 62 -6.16 -2.19 -4.52
C MET A 62 -7.66 -2.07 -4.24
N VAL A 63 -8.49 -1.86 -5.26
CA VAL A 63 -9.95 -1.85 -5.10
C VAL A 63 -10.47 -3.22 -4.67
N GLY A 64 -9.99 -4.31 -5.30
CA GLY A 64 -10.37 -5.68 -4.95
C GLY A 64 -10.05 -6.03 -3.50
N GLU A 65 -8.83 -5.71 -3.05
CA GLU A 65 -8.40 -5.93 -1.66
C GLU A 65 -9.33 -5.25 -0.65
N LEU A 66 -9.81 -4.03 -0.93
CA LEU A 66 -10.73 -3.31 -0.05
C LEU A 66 -12.17 -3.81 -0.10
N VAL A 67 -12.62 -4.32 -1.26
CA VAL A 67 -14.00 -4.79 -1.43
C VAL A 67 -14.19 -6.16 -0.77
N TYR A 68 -13.18 -7.03 -0.83
CA TYR A 68 -13.33 -8.43 -0.43
C TYR A 68 -12.70 -8.78 0.92
N GLY A 69 -11.73 -7.99 1.40
CA GLY A 69 -11.18 -8.05 2.77
C GLY A 69 -10.99 -9.45 3.34
#